data_AF-A0A1L9P2P1-F1
#
_entry.id   AF-A0A1L9P2P1-F1
#
_cell.length_a   1.000
_cell.length_b   1.000
_cell.length_c   1.000
_cell.angle_alpha   90.00
_cell.angle_beta   90.00
_cell.angle_gamma   90.00
#
_symmetry.space_group_name_H-M   'P 1'
#
loop_
_entity.id
_entity.type
_entity.pdbx_description
1 polymer ?
#
loop_
_entity_poly.entity_id
_entity_poly.type
_entity_poly.pdbx_seq_one_letter_code
_entity_poly.pdbx_strand_id
1 'polypeptide(L)'
;MGETMAAVAGGSTSPSQSTTTPKTVTLERSRRGRYRAVGHAALKNNLLAGVGFLELANAGDFAANVWNEIPVPRHAMILMAIGGPIALMMSLVAVRDFYLSSKNVLLLYAERQALLSLPTDGKTAAVLGVNTRELGTESIDRMFMDLLMGFGALLVGIGTIMAIWGADHRVFLASNLLSGFVGNGFAAVFGLVNACWSGYLVYRFQVRYSACQSDPAVQTVRPKLRQRVRRFQWHAGVNGVNGLVAGMASMVTAKMWWGYVVLIPTIIAMIAGNLFWRAKLGYDRPLTINPDLTAEEKEGDEDAVGDALDCLASIEAAQSQLPDLAEMGTLNNMLAFLEERQMFEYFLVWVARQWPDHRFFAASETVDLSRNDLENGSEDEVSRMEQECRQFIRDQARRLLKHRERYLLELVGEAVWNQK
;
A
#
# COMPACT_ATOMS: atom_id res chain seq x y z
N MET A 1 -15.11 77.61 -36.44
CA MET A 1 -14.61 76.97 -35.20
C MET A 1 -15.37 75.67 -35.03
N GLY A 2 -14.89 74.45 -35.19
CA GLY A 2 -13.63 73.79 -35.59
C GLY A 2 -14.02 72.29 -35.66
N GLU A 3 -13.63 71.54 -36.70
CA GLU A 3 -12.69 70.39 -36.61
C GLU A 3 -12.80 69.58 -35.30
N THR A 4 -12.93 68.24 -35.25
CA THR A 4 -12.24 67.20 -36.05
C THR A 4 -12.88 65.82 -35.80
N MET A 5 -12.77 64.90 -36.77
CA MET A 5 -12.81 63.44 -36.57
C MET A 5 -11.61 62.94 -35.75
N ALA A 6 -11.80 61.91 -34.92
CA ALA A 6 -10.78 60.93 -34.50
C ALA A 6 -11.50 59.68 -33.94
N ALA A 7 -11.47 58.51 -34.57
CA ALA A 7 -10.40 57.52 -34.66
C ALA A 7 -10.50 56.43 -33.58
N VAL A 8 -10.57 55.19 -34.07
CA VAL A 8 -10.57 53.91 -33.36
C VAL A 8 -9.30 53.71 -32.55
N ALA A 9 -9.42 53.19 -31.33
CA ALA A 9 -8.32 52.51 -30.65
C ALA A 9 -8.86 51.26 -29.92
N GLY A 10 -8.52 50.09 -30.46
CA GLY A 10 -8.76 48.81 -29.83
C GLY A 10 -7.93 48.66 -28.56
N GLY A 11 -8.60 48.50 -27.43
CA GLY A 11 -7.98 48.08 -26.17
C GLY A 11 -7.82 46.56 -26.19
N SER A 12 -6.63 46.10 -26.58
CA SER A 12 -6.18 44.74 -26.31
C SER A 12 -6.14 44.51 -24.81
N THR A 13 -7.10 43.76 -24.28
CA THR A 13 -7.07 43.23 -22.91
C THR A 13 -6.06 42.08 -22.87
N SER A 14 -4.84 42.40 -22.46
CA SER A 14 -3.85 41.39 -22.06
C SER A 14 -4.42 40.57 -20.89
N PRO A 15 -4.38 39.23 -20.94
CA PRO A 15 -4.82 38.41 -19.82
C PRO A 15 -3.89 38.62 -18.63
N SER A 16 -4.49 39.03 -17.51
CA SER A 16 -3.86 39.12 -16.20
C SER A 16 -3.23 37.77 -15.83
N GLN A 17 -1.90 37.75 -15.75
CA GLN A 17 -1.15 36.63 -15.18
C GLN A 17 -1.53 36.50 -13.70
N SER A 18 -2.26 35.43 -13.38
CA SER A 18 -2.46 34.98 -12.00
C SER A 18 -1.10 34.65 -11.40
N THR A 19 -0.67 35.45 -10.42
CA THR A 19 0.57 35.24 -9.68
C THR A 19 0.34 34.09 -8.69
N THR A 20 0.59 32.87 -9.13
CA THR A 20 0.52 31.68 -8.27
C THR A 20 1.70 31.73 -7.29
N THR A 21 1.44 31.92 -6.00
CA THR A 21 2.45 31.74 -4.94
C THR A 21 3.10 30.36 -5.07
N PRO A 22 4.44 30.24 -5.06
CA PRO A 22 5.12 28.97 -5.25
C PRO A 22 4.75 28.00 -4.13
N LYS A 23 4.42 26.75 -4.49
CA LYS A 23 4.05 25.72 -3.52
C LYS A 23 5.29 25.30 -2.73
N THR A 24 5.35 25.71 -1.47
CA THR A 24 6.41 25.31 -0.54
C THR A 24 6.06 23.99 0.13
N VAL A 25 7.01 23.06 0.16
CA VAL A 25 6.89 21.76 0.82
C VAL A 25 7.79 21.71 2.05
N THR A 26 7.19 21.47 3.20
CA THR A 26 7.91 21.26 4.46
C THR A 26 8.33 19.80 4.60
N LEU A 27 9.62 19.57 4.87
CA LEU A 27 10.18 18.29 5.26
C LEU A 27 10.64 18.32 6.71
N GLU A 28 10.35 17.27 7.46
CA GLU A 28 10.80 17.09 8.83
C GLU A 28 11.68 15.85 8.97
N ARG A 29 12.79 15.99 9.68
CA ARG A 29 13.73 14.91 9.97
C ARG A 29 13.21 14.09 11.14
N SER A 30 12.86 12.84 10.87
CA SER A 30 12.48 11.89 11.92
C SER A 30 13.67 11.58 12.85
N ARG A 31 13.37 11.13 14.09
CA ARG A 31 14.37 10.65 15.08
C ARG A 31 15.37 9.59 14.56
N ARG A 32 15.06 8.94 13.43
CA ARG A 32 15.94 7.96 12.75
C ARG A 32 16.79 8.60 11.64
N GLY A 33 16.89 9.93 11.60
CA GLY A 33 17.68 10.69 10.64
C GLY A 33 17.07 10.81 9.24
N ARG A 34 15.86 10.28 8.99
CA ARG A 34 15.21 10.30 7.67
C ARG A 34 14.17 11.41 7.55
N TYR A 35 14.20 12.15 6.45
CA TYR A 35 13.19 13.17 6.11
C TYR A 35 11.84 12.57 5.70
N ARG A 36 10.77 13.30 6.03
CA ARG A 36 9.38 13.03 5.65
C ARG A 36 8.68 14.35 5.32
N ALA A 37 7.83 14.37 4.31
CA ALA A 37 6.99 15.53 4.02
C ALA A 37 5.90 15.70 5.11
N VAL A 38 5.81 16.91 5.67
CA VAL A 38 4.80 17.31 6.65
C VAL A 38 3.50 17.64 5.90
N GLY A 39 2.34 17.34 6.49
CA GLY A 39 1.03 17.59 5.88
C GLY A 39 0.65 16.61 4.77
N HIS A 40 1.56 15.76 4.28
CA HIS A 40 1.29 14.80 3.21
C HIS A 40 1.00 13.39 3.76
N ALA A 41 -0.17 13.23 4.37
CA ALA A 41 -0.64 11.91 4.77
C ALA A 41 -0.93 11.05 3.54
N ALA A 42 -0.40 9.83 3.51
CA ALA A 42 -0.56 8.94 2.37
C ALA A 42 -0.65 7.48 2.82
N LEU A 43 -1.58 6.74 2.22
CA LEU A 43 -1.61 5.29 2.28
C LEU A 43 -0.34 4.75 1.61
N LYS A 44 0.31 3.77 2.27
CA LYS A 44 1.54 3.14 1.76
C LYS A 44 1.35 1.64 1.54
N ASN A 45 1.69 1.17 0.35
CA ASN A 45 1.94 -0.22 0.04
C ASN A 45 3.28 -0.67 0.64
N ASN A 46 3.27 -0.84 1.96
CA ASN A 46 4.43 -1.15 2.79
C ASN A 46 4.43 -2.60 3.33
N LEU A 47 3.60 -3.47 2.74
CA LEU A 47 3.55 -4.90 3.06
C LEU A 47 4.95 -5.51 2.94
N LEU A 48 5.44 -6.09 4.03
CA LEU A 48 6.77 -6.67 4.07
C LEU A 48 6.82 -7.98 3.27
N ALA A 49 7.95 -8.20 2.57
CA ALA A 49 8.21 -9.49 1.90
C ALA A 49 8.08 -10.67 2.88
N GLY A 50 8.58 -10.44 4.11
CA GLY A 50 8.62 -11.42 5.18
C GLY A 50 7.25 -11.98 5.56
N VAL A 51 6.17 -11.19 5.46
CA VAL A 51 4.81 -11.65 5.81
C VAL A 51 4.40 -12.88 5.00
N GLY A 52 4.86 -12.98 3.75
CA GLY A 52 4.60 -14.17 2.91
C GLY A 52 5.19 -15.47 3.46
N PHE A 53 6.13 -15.39 4.40
CA PHE A 53 6.77 -16.52 5.08
C PHE A 53 6.15 -16.83 6.45
N LEU A 54 5.08 -16.16 6.88
CA LEU A 54 4.45 -16.47 8.18
C LEU A 54 3.89 -17.89 8.22
N GLU A 55 3.36 -18.41 7.11
CA GLU A 55 2.93 -19.82 7.04
C GLU A 55 4.11 -20.80 7.18
N LEU A 56 5.30 -20.42 6.72
CA LEU A 56 6.50 -21.22 6.92
C LEU A 56 6.89 -21.25 8.41
N ALA A 57 6.65 -20.17 9.15
CA ALA A 57 6.86 -20.11 10.60
C ALA A 57 5.98 -21.12 11.34
N ASN A 58 4.70 -21.22 10.94
CA ASN A 58 3.76 -22.18 11.51
C ASN A 58 4.19 -23.63 11.22
N ALA A 59 4.84 -23.89 10.08
CA ALA A 59 5.42 -25.20 9.78
C ALA A 59 6.75 -25.50 10.50
N GLY A 60 7.29 -24.55 11.29
CA GLY A 60 8.56 -24.67 11.98
C GLY A 60 8.57 -25.73 13.10
N ASP A 61 7.40 -26.15 13.56
CA ASP A 61 7.21 -27.24 14.52
C ASP A 61 7.29 -28.65 13.91
N PHE A 62 7.57 -28.79 12.61
CA PHE A 62 7.63 -30.07 11.90
C PHE A 62 8.37 -31.15 12.69
N ALA A 63 9.56 -30.84 13.16
CA ALA A 63 10.37 -31.82 13.88
C ALA A 63 9.73 -32.22 15.21
N ALA A 64 9.12 -31.26 15.93
CA ALA A 64 8.48 -31.47 17.23
C ALA A 64 7.23 -32.33 17.13
N ASN A 65 6.42 -32.14 16.09
CA ASN A 65 5.18 -32.90 15.93
C ASN A 65 5.41 -34.27 15.27
N VAL A 66 6.41 -34.41 14.39
CA VAL A 66 6.70 -35.69 13.71
C VAL A 66 7.51 -36.65 14.56
N TRP A 67 8.55 -36.17 15.23
CA TRP A 67 9.40 -37.00 16.11
C TRP A 67 9.07 -36.72 17.58
N ASN A 68 7.79 -36.91 17.91
CA ASN A 68 7.23 -36.71 19.25
C ASN A 68 7.49 -37.92 20.17
N GLU A 69 8.69 -38.49 20.10
CA GLU A 69 9.14 -39.65 20.88
C GLU A 69 10.09 -39.19 21.98
N ILE A 70 10.08 -39.89 23.13
CA ILE A 70 10.98 -39.60 24.26
C ILE A 70 11.93 -40.80 24.45
N PRO A 71 13.26 -40.58 24.46
CA PRO A 71 13.96 -39.32 24.24
C PRO A 71 13.94 -38.91 22.76
N VAL A 72 13.95 -37.58 22.51
CA VAL A 72 13.90 -37.03 21.15
C VAL A 72 15.16 -37.43 20.37
N PRO A 73 15.04 -37.93 19.13
CA PRO A 73 16.19 -38.26 18.29
C PRO A 73 17.09 -37.03 18.01
N ARG A 74 18.41 -37.22 17.95
CA ARG A 74 19.38 -36.12 17.76
C ARG A 74 19.14 -35.28 16.51
N HIS A 75 18.77 -35.92 15.40
CA HIS A 75 18.48 -35.20 14.15
C HIS A 75 17.22 -34.33 14.30
N ALA A 76 16.20 -34.80 15.01
CA ALA A 76 15.00 -34.03 15.29
C ALA A 76 15.29 -32.85 16.22
N MET A 77 16.13 -33.04 17.25
CA MET A 77 16.58 -31.94 18.11
C MET A 77 17.29 -30.82 17.32
N ILE A 78 18.15 -31.18 16.35
CA ILE A 78 18.82 -30.20 15.48
C ILE A 78 17.79 -29.42 14.65
N LEU A 79 16.80 -30.11 14.07
CA LEU A 79 15.75 -29.47 13.29
C LEU A 79 14.87 -28.55 14.15
N MET A 80 14.51 -28.97 15.37
CA MET A 80 13.77 -28.14 16.34
C MET A 80 14.56 -26.89 16.73
N ALA A 81 15.88 -27.03 16.95
CA ALA A 81 16.77 -25.92 17.27
C ALA A 81 16.95 -24.92 16.12
N ILE A 82 16.55 -25.26 14.90
CA ILE A 82 16.51 -24.35 13.75
C ILE A 82 15.10 -23.79 13.55
N GLY A 83 14.09 -24.67 13.51
CA GLY A 83 12.70 -24.32 13.24
C GLY A 83 12.10 -23.41 14.31
N GLY A 84 12.34 -23.69 15.58
CA GLY A 84 11.87 -22.88 16.70
C GLY A 84 12.35 -21.42 16.63
N PRO A 85 13.68 -21.17 16.53
CA PRO A 85 14.20 -19.81 16.35
C PRO A 85 13.73 -19.09 15.09
N ILE A 86 13.57 -19.80 13.95
CA ILE A 86 13.00 -19.20 12.73
C ILE A 86 11.56 -18.73 13.00
N ALA A 87 10.73 -19.57 13.64
CA ALA A 87 9.35 -19.20 13.99
C ALA A 87 9.31 -17.99 14.93
N LEU A 88 10.18 -17.95 15.94
CA LEU A 88 10.34 -16.78 16.82
C LEU A 88 10.76 -15.53 16.05
N MET A 89 11.72 -15.62 15.13
CA MET A 89 12.12 -14.49 14.29
C MET A 89 10.96 -13.97 13.44
N MET A 90 10.11 -14.86 12.93
CA MET A 90 8.94 -14.48 12.15
C MET A 90 7.87 -13.72 12.95
N SER A 91 7.76 -13.98 14.27
CA SER A 91 6.92 -13.14 15.14
C SER A 91 7.39 -11.67 15.17
N LEU A 92 8.70 -11.41 15.09
CA LEU A 92 9.23 -10.04 15.03
C LEU A 92 8.89 -9.36 13.70
N VAL A 93 8.87 -10.14 12.61
CA VAL A 93 8.43 -9.67 11.29
C VAL A 93 6.96 -9.28 11.34
N ALA A 94 6.11 -10.13 11.93
CA ALA A 94 4.68 -9.86 12.12
C ALA A 94 4.45 -8.60 12.97
N VAL A 95 5.13 -8.45 14.10
CA VAL A 95 5.04 -7.23 14.94
C VAL A 95 5.39 -5.96 14.14
N ARG A 96 6.41 -6.06 13.28
CA ARG A 96 6.81 -4.93 12.44
C ARG A 96 5.78 -4.61 11.36
N ASP A 97 5.21 -5.61 10.69
CA ASP A 97 4.16 -5.38 9.68
C ASP A 97 2.86 -4.88 10.35
N PHE A 98 2.50 -5.44 11.50
CA PHE A 98 1.38 -4.99 12.32
C PHE A 98 1.48 -3.50 12.66
N TYR A 99 2.67 -3.03 13.07
CA TYR A 99 2.91 -1.61 13.32
C TYR A 99 2.74 -0.75 12.07
N LEU A 100 3.21 -1.24 10.91
CA LEU A 100 3.08 -0.54 9.63
C LEU A 100 1.62 -0.47 9.18
N SER A 101 0.87 -1.56 9.31
CA SER A 101 -0.54 -1.64 8.94
C SER A 101 -1.42 -0.86 9.93
N SER A 102 -1.12 -0.88 11.23
CA SER A 102 -1.81 -0.05 12.24
C SER A 102 -1.73 1.44 11.90
N LYS A 103 -0.59 1.91 11.38
CA LYS A 103 -0.48 3.30 10.92
C LYS A 103 -1.37 3.59 9.71
N ASN A 104 -1.42 2.68 8.74
CA ASN A 104 -2.32 2.83 7.61
C ASN A 104 -3.78 2.85 8.06
N VAL A 105 -4.18 1.94 8.96
CA VAL A 105 -5.54 1.88 9.53
C VAL A 105 -5.91 3.15 10.28
N LEU A 106 -5.02 3.69 11.13
CA LEU A 106 -5.27 4.95 11.83
C LEU A 106 -5.44 6.13 10.86
N LEU A 107 -4.62 6.20 9.81
CA LEU A 107 -4.73 7.25 8.80
C LEU A 107 -6.01 7.11 7.96
N LEU A 108 -6.38 5.88 7.57
CA LEU A 108 -7.62 5.60 6.85
C LEU A 108 -8.85 5.90 7.71
N TYR A 109 -8.79 5.63 9.02
CA TYR A 109 -9.85 5.99 9.94
C TYR A 109 -9.97 7.51 10.10
N ALA A 110 -8.86 8.23 10.20
CA ALA A 110 -8.86 9.69 10.26
C ALA A 110 -9.44 10.31 8.98
N GLU A 111 -9.03 9.84 7.80
CA GLU A 111 -9.63 10.24 6.52
C GLU A 111 -11.13 9.94 6.49
N ARG A 112 -11.54 8.76 6.97
CA ARG A 112 -12.96 8.40 7.02
C ARG A 112 -13.76 9.37 7.88
N GLN A 113 -13.26 9.75 9.06
CA GLN A 113 -13.93 10.73 9.92
C GLN A 113 -14.02 12.10 9.25
N ALA A 114 -12.96 12.54 8.58
CA ALA A 114 -12.96 13.78 7.80
C ALA A 114 -14.01 13.73 6.67
N LEU A 115 -14.06 12.65 5.89
CA LEU A 115 -15.04 12.48 4.81
C LEU A 115 -16.49 12.38 5.32
N LEU A 116 -16.72 11.74 6.47
CA LEU A 116 -18.05 11.66 7.09
C LEU A 116 -18.52 13.01 7.66
N SER A 117 -17.61 13.96 7.90
CA SER A 117 -17.96 15.31 8.34
C SER A 117 -18.38 16.23 7.20
N LEU A 118 -18.11 15.83 5.96
CA LEU A 118 -18.51 16.57 4.76
C LEU A 118 -19.93 16.21 4.31
N PRO A 119 -20.62 17.12 3.59
CA PRO A 119 -21.83 16.77 2.87
C PRO A 119 -21.59 15.56 1.96
N THR A 120 -22.49 14.57 2.01
CA THR A 120 -22.36 13.36 1.20
C THR A 120 -22.78 13.64 -0.24
N ASP A 121 -21.81 14.00 -1.08
CA ASP A 121 -21.93 14.03 -2.54
C ASP A 121 -21.46 12.71 -3.18
N GLY A 122 -21.60 12.59 -4.50
CA GLY A 122 -21.21 11.37 -5.23
C GLY A 122 -19.73 11.02 -5.09
N LYS A 123 -18.87 12.04 -5.01
CA LYS A 123 -17.41 11.90 -4.90
C LYS A 123 -17.00 11.43 -3.51
N THR A 124 -17.53 12.06 -2.47
CA THR A 124 -17.33 11.68 -1.07
C THR A 124 -17.83 10.26 -0.82
N ALA A 125 -19.00 9.90 -1.37
CA ALA A 125 -19.51 8.54 -1.31
C ALA A 125 -18.59 7.53 -2.00
N ALA A 126 -18.04 7.86 -3.17
CA ALA A 126 -17.10 6.99 -3.89
C ALA A 126 -15.79 6.79 -3.12
N VAL A 127 -15.21 7.87 -2.57
CA VAL A 127 -13.99 7.81 -1.76
C VAL A 127 -14.24 7.03 -0.46
N LEU A 128 -15.38 7.23 0.22
CA LEU A 128 -15.78 6.43 1.38
C LEU A 128 -15.93 4.94 1.03
N GLY A 129 -16.43 4.63 -0.17
CA GLY A 129 -16.45 3.29 -0.74
C GLY A 129 -15.05 2.69 -0.77
N VAL A 130 -14.12 3.33 -1.47
CA VAL A 130 -12.72 2.85 -1.60
C VAL A 130 -12.06 2.74 -0.22
N ASN A 131 -12.19 3.75 0.64
CA ASN A 131 -11.67 3.77 2.01
C ASN A 131 -12.19 2.57 2.83
N THR A 132 -13.47 2.21 2.71
CA THR A 132 -14.05 1.04 3.41
C THR A 132 -13.34 -0.26 3.01
N ARG A 133 -13.03 -0.42 1.72
CA ARG A 133 -12.29 -1.59 1.23
C ARG A 133 -10.84 -1.57 1.73
N GLU A 134 -10.16 -0.43 1.62
CA GLU A 134 -8.78 -0.26 2.09
C GLU A 134 -8.64 -0.56 3.58
N LEU A 135 -9.54 0.00 4.39
CA LEU A 135 -9.58 -0.21 5.83
C LEU A 135 -9.78 -1.69 6.16
N GLY A 136 -10.71 -2.35 5.47
CA GLY A 136 -10.96 -3.78 5.67
C GLY A 136 -9.76 -4.65 5.28
N THR A 137 -9.11 -4.38 4.14
CA THR A 137 -7.90 -5.12 3.73
C THR A 137 -6.74 -4.89 4.70
N GLU A 138 -6.47 -3.64 5.11
CA GLU A 138 -5.40 -3.38 6.10
C GLU A 138 -5.74 -3.99 7.47
N SER A 139 -7.00 -3.97 7.89
CA SER A 139 -7.40 -4.53 9.19
C SER A 139 -7.41 -6.06 9.20
N ILE A 140 -7.99 -6.71 8.17
CA ILE A 140 -8.20 -8.16 8.15
C ILE A 140 -7.02 -8.88 7.47
N ASP A 141 -6.67 -8.48 6.24
CA ASP A 141 -5.64 -9.18 5.46
C ASP A 141 -4.22 -8.87 5.94
N ARG A 142 -4.03 -7.91 6.85
CA ARG A 142 -2.73 -7.55 7.42
C ARG A 142 -2.71 -7.55 8.94
N MET A 143 -3.36 -6.58 9.61
CA MET A 143 -3.29 -6.51 11.08
C MET A 143 -3.77 -7.77 11.79
N PHE A 144 -4.92 -8.32 11.37
CA PHE A 144 -5.46 -9.53 11.98
C PHE A 144 -4.62 -10.78 11.64
N MET A 145 -4.13 -10.89 10.40
CA MET A 145 -3.15 -11.90 10.02
C MET A 145 -1.91 -11.84 10.91
N ASP A 146 -1.26 -10.67 11.00
CA ASP A 146 -0.04 -10.47 11.78
C ASP A 146 -0.25 -10.77 13.27
N LEU A 147 -1.42 -10.40 13.80
CA LEU A 147 -1.76 -10.69 15.19
C LEU A 147 -1.88 -12.19 15.42
N LEU A 148 -2.72 -12.89 14.66
CA LEU A 148 -2.98 -14.31 14.87
C LEU A 148 -1.77 -15.17 14.48
N MET A 149 -1.22 -14.97 13.29
CA MET A 149 -0.08 -15.74 12.80
C MET A 149 1.21 -15.37 13.51
N GLY A 150 1.40 -14.10 13.88
CA GLY A 150 2.57 -13.68 14.67
C GLY A 150 2.55 -14.26 16.09
N PHE A 151 1.38 -14.26 16.74
CA PHE A 151 1.22 -14.92 18.04
C PHE A 151 1.30 -16.45 17.91
N GLY A 152 0.71 -17.03 16.87
CA GLY A 152 0.87 -18.45 16.53
C GLY A 152 2.34 -18.84 16.39
N ALA A 153 3.11 -18.09 15.60
CA ALA A 153 4.55 -18.30 15.41
C ALA A 153 5.36 -18.17 16.72
N LEU A 154 4.95 -17.29 17.63
CA LEU A 154 5.54 -17.19 18.97
C LEU A 154 5.31 -18.46 19.78
N LEU A 155 4.06 -18.96 19.84
CA LEU A 155 3.73 -20.19 20.57
C LEU A 155 4.37 -21.43 19.95
N VAL A 156 4.35 -21.53 18.62
CA VAL A 156 5.02 -22.56 17.82
C VAL A 156 6.52 -22.57 18.11
N GLY A 157 7.16 -21.40 18.08
CA GLY A 157 8.59 -21.26 18.37
C GLY A 157 8.96 -21.69 19.79
N ILE A 158 8.20 -21.22 20.79
CA ILE A 158 8.42 -21.59 22.20
C ILE A 158 8.20 -23.09 22.40
N GLY A 159 7.08 -23.64 21.93
CA GLY A 159 6.76 -25.06 22.04
C GLY A 159 7.84 -25.93 21.39
N THR A 160 8.25 -25.60 20.16
CA THR A 160 9.29 -26.34 19.44
C THR A 160 10.63 -26.37 20.18
N ILE A 161 11.01 -25.25 20.81
CA ILE A 161 12.23 -25.18 21.63
C ILE A 161 12.06 -26.00 22.92
N MET A 162 10.91 -25.91 23.59
CA MET A 162 10.59 -26.71 24.79
C MET A 162 10.63 -28.22 24.51
N ALA A 163 10.22 -28.66 23.32
CA ALA A 163 10.22 -30.06 22.91
C ALA A 163 11.59 -30.73 23.06
N ILE A 164 12.69 -29.98 22.91
CA ILE A 164 14.07 -30.48 23.06
C ILE A 164 14.30 -31.05 24.47
N TRP A 165 13.66 -30.47 25.49
CA TRP A 165 13.72 -30.92 26.88
C TRP A 165 12.48 -31.74 27.30
N GLY A 166 11.76 -32.33 26.33
CA GLY A 166 10.55 -33.12 26.55
C GLY A 166 10.72 -34.41 27.39
N ALA A 167 11.91 -34.68 27.93
CA ALA A 167 12.12 -35.77 28.89
C ALA A 167 11.33 -35.56 30.20
N ASP A 168 11.03 -34.31 30.56
CA ASP A 168 10.05 -34.01 31.61
C ASP A 168 8.63 -34.05 31.01
N HIS A 169 7.77 -34.91 31.57
CA HIS A 169 6.39 -35.10 31.12
C HIS A 169 5.57 -33.79 31.11
N ARG A 170 5.82 -32.86 32.04
CA ARG A 170 5.13 -31.57 32.07
C ARG A 170 5.57 -30.68 30.92
N VAL A 171 6.87 -30.67 30.60
CA VAL A 171 7.44 -29.92 29.47
C VAL A 171 6.94 -30.50 28.15
N PHE A 172 6.85 -31.83 28.04
CA PHE A 172 6.28 -32.51 26.87
C PHE A 172 4.82 -32.12 26.60
N LEU A 173 3.96 -32.16 27.64
CA LEU A 173 2.56 -31.79 27.49
C LEU A 173 2.41 -30.30 27.13
N ALA A 174 3.16 -29.42 27.79
CA ALA A 174 3.15 -27.99 27.51
C ALA A 174 3.63 -27.69 26.09
N SER A 175 4.73 -28.32 25.64
CA SER A 175 5.26 -28.21 24.29
C SER A 175 4.23 -28.58 23.24
N ASN A 176 3.64 -29.78 23.35
CA ASN A 176 2.63 -30.27 22.40
C ASN A 176 1.38 -29.39 22.34
N LEU A 177 0.93 -28.87 23.49
CA LEU A 177 -0.18 -27.93 23.54
C LEU A 177 0.14 -26.63 22.81
N LEU A 178 1.34 -26.06 23.04
CA LEU A 178 1.76 -24.78 22.49
C LEU A 178 2.08 -24.84 20.99
N SER A 179 2.89 -25.81 20.55
CA SER A 179 3.28 -25.94 19.15
C SER A 179 2.19 -26.61 18.31
N GLY A 180 1.69 -27.75 18.75
CA GLY A 180 0.80 -28.59 17.95
C GLY A 180 -0.64 -28.08 17.87
N PHE A 181 -1.23 -27.66 18.99
CA PHE A 181 -2.67 -27.36 19.06
C PHE A 181 -2.99 -25.86 19.07
N VAL A 182 -2.52 -25.14 20.09
CA VAL A 182 -2.92 -23.74 20.29
C VAL A 182 -2.25 -22.83 19.28
N GLY A 183 -0.95 -22.99 19.02
CA GLY A 183 -0.23 -22.20 18.02
C GLY A 183 -0.84 -22.32 16.63
N ASN A 184 -1.03 -23.57 16.17
CA ASN A 184 -1.66 -23.87 14.89
C ASN A 184 -3.15 -23.47 14.82
N GLY A 185 -3.86 -23.49 15.95
CA GLY A 185 -5.25 -23.02 16.04
C GLY A 185 -5.45 -21.57 15.57
N PHE A 186 -4.47 -20.69 15.82
CA PHE A 186 -4.53 -19.31 15.36
C PHE A 186 -4.50 -19.17 13.84
N ALA A 187 -3.71 -20.01 13.15
CA ALA A 187 -3.67 -20.06 11.69
C ALA A 187 -5.02 -20.50 11.11
N ALA A 188 -5.68 -21.49 11.75
CA ALA A 188 -7.00 -21.95 11.35
C ALA A 188 -8.09 -20.88 11.50
N VAL A 189 -8.09 -20.15 12.64
CA VAL A 189 -9.02 -19.04 12.86
C VAL A 189 -8.82 -17.93 11.83
N PHE A 190 -7.56 -17.56 11.58
CA PHE A 190 -7.25 -16.59 10.53
C PHE A 190 -7.76 -17.05 9.16
N GLY A 191 -7.48 -18.30 8.77
CA GLY A 191 -7.91 -18.89 7.51
C GLY A 191 -9.43 -18.79 7.29
N LEU A 192 -10.22 -19.03 8.33
CA LEU A 192 -11.68 -18.90 8.27
C LEU A 192 -12.14 -17.45 8.06
N VAL A 193 -11.64 -16.52 8.88
CA VAL A 193 -12.00 -15.10 8.77
C VAL A 193 -11.58 -14.52 7.42
N ASN A 194 -10.36 -14.85 6.97
CA ASN A 194 -9.82 -14.44 5.68
C ASN A 194 -10.68 -14.98 4.52
N ALA A 195 -11.20 -16.21 4.60
CA ALA A 195 -12.09 -16.74 3.58
C ALA A 195 -13.43 -16.01 3.50
N CYS A 196 -14.05 -15.70 4.64
CA CYS A 196 -15.27 -14.89 4.68
C CYS A 196 -15.04 -13.50 4.07
N TRP A 197 -13.95 -12.84 4.46
CA TRP A 197 -13.57 -11.53 3.94
C TRP A 197 -13.23 -11.57 2.44
N SER A 198 -12.48 -12.57 1.98
CA SER A 198 -12.17 -12.80 0.57
C SER A 198 -13.44 -13.02 -0.26
N GLY A 199 -14.41 -13.77 0.25
CA GLY A 199 -15.72 -13.96 -0.38
C GLY A 199 -16.48 -12.64 -0.50
N TYR A 200 -16.50 -11.84 0.57
CA TYR A 200 -17.06 -10.48 0.55
C TYR A 200 -16.38 -9.59 -0.51
N LEU A 201 -15.03 -9.60 -0.60
CA LEU A 201 -14.30 -8.81 -1.60
C LEU A 201 -14.66 -9.24 -3.03
N VAL A 202 -14.69 -10.54 -3.32
CA VAL A 202 -15.05 -11.06 -4.64
C VAL A 202 -16.46 -10.62 -5.03
N TYR A 203 -17.43 -10.77 -4.11
CA TYR A 203 -18.80 -10.32 -4.30
C TYR A 203 -18.87 -8.81 -4.53
N ARG A 204 -18.23 -8.02 -3.66
CA ARG A 204 -18.19 -6.56 -3.74
C ARG A 204 -17.69 -6.11 -5.12
N PHE A 205 -16.52 -6.59 -5.54
CA PHE A 205 -15.94 -6.23 -6.84
C PHE A 205 -16.80 -6.68 -8.02
N GLN A 206 -17.48 -7.84 -7.91
CA GLN A 206 -18.38 -8.31 -8.95
C GLN A 206 -19.57 -7.35 -9.12
N VAL A 207 -20.16 -6.90 -8.02
CA VAL A 207 -21.29 -5.95 -8.04
C VAL A 207 -20.88 -4.61 -8.66
N ARG A 208 -19.75 -4.02 -8.24
CA ARG A 208 -19.26 -2.73 -8.79
C ARG A 208 -18.94 -2.86 -10.28
N TYR A 209 -18.28 -3.94 -10.68
CA TYR A 209 -17.98 -4.18 -12.08
C TYR A 209 -19.24 -4.42 -12.92
N SER A 210 -20.26 -5.09 -12.37
CA SER A 210 -21.55 -5.25 -13.05
C SER A 210 -22.24 -3.90 -13.26
N ALA A 211 -22.08 -2.95 -12.33
CA ALA A 211 -22.61 -1.61 -12.50
C ALA A 211 -21.95 -0.88 -13.68
N CYS A 212 -20.62 -0.93 -13.77
CA CYS A 212 -19.85 -0.31 -14.87
C CYS A 212 -20.07 -0.96 -16.24
N GLN A 213 -20.61 -2.18 -16.30
CA GLN A 213 -20.96 -2.81 -17.59
C GLN A 213 -22.19 -2.15 -18.23
N SER A 214 -23.14 -1.72 -17.41
CA SER A 214 -24.35 -1.03 -17.85
C SER A 214 -24.12 0.44 -18.20
N ASP A 215 -22.99 1.00 -17.76
CA ASP A 215 -22.69 2.42 -17.88
C ASP A 215 -21.95 2.74 -19.20
N PRO A 216 -22.47 3.66 -20.04
CA PRO A 216 -21.82 4.08 -21.28
C PRO A 216 -20.60 4.99 -21.06
N ALA A 217 -20.53 5.76 -19.96
CA ALA A 217 -19.42 6.69 -19.70
C ALA A 217 -18.07 5.97 -19.53
N VAL A 218 -18.11 4.73 -19.02
CA VAL A 218 -16.91 3.94 -18.68
C VAL A 218 -16.40 3.09 -19.85
N GLN A 219 -16.98 3.20 -21.06
CA GLN A 219 -16.65 2.32 -22.19
C GLN A 219 -15.16 2.31 -22.55
N THR A 220 -14.50 3.47 -22.53
CA THR A 220 -13.08 3.63 -22.89
C THR A 220 -12.13 2.96 -21.89
N VAL A 221 -12.43 3.04 -20.59
CA VAL A 221 -11.60 2.47 -19.52
C VAL A 221 -12.02 1.06 -19.09
N ARG A 222 -13.14 0.56 -19.61
CA ARG A 222 -13.72 -0.76 -19.28
C ARG A 222 -12.72 -1.93 -19.36
N PRO A 223 -11.81 -2.03 -20.35
CA PRO A 223 -10.82 -3.11 -20.38
C PRO A 223 -9.85 -3.06 -19.20
N LYS A 224 -9.40 -1.85 -18.81
CA LYS A 224 -8.50 -1.65 -17.67
C LYS A 224 -9.22 -1.93 -16.36
N LEU A 225 -10.46 -1.48 -16.22
CA LEU A 225 -11.31 -1.77 -15.08
C LEU A 225 -11.55 -3.28 -14.91
N ARG A 226 -11.90 -3.98 -15.99
CA ARG A 226 -12.06 -5.45 -16.00
C ARG A 226 -10.77 -6.12 -15.54
N GLN A 227 -9.62 -5.70 -16.06
CA GLN A 227 -8.34 -6.27 -15.67
C GLN A 227 -8.06 -6.03 -14.17
N ARG A 228 -8.34 -4.83 -13.65
CA ARG A 228 -8.19 -4.48 -12.23
C ARG A 228 -9.04 -5.37 -11.33
N VAL A 229 -10.34 -5.43 -11.63
CA VAL A 229 -11.32 -6.25 -10.89
C VAL A 229 -10.94 -7.72 -10.92
N ARG A 230 -10.59 -8.28 -12.08
CA ARG A 230 -10.23 -9.69 -12.21
C ARG A 230 -8.96 -10.04 -11.44
N ARG A 231 -7.96 -9.15 -11.41
CA ARG A 231 -6.75 -9.37 -10.59
C ARG A 231 -7.08 -9.40 -9.10
N PHE A 232 -7.97 -8.54 -8.62
CA PHE A 232 -8.43 -8.58 -7.23
C PHE A 232 -9.23 -9.84 -6.92
N GLN A 233 -10.20 -10.19 -7.75
CA GLN A 233 -11.01 -11.39 -7.56
C GLN A 233 -10.14 -12.65 -7.54
N TRP A 234 -9.17 -12.74 -8.46
CA TRP A 234 -8.20 -13.83 -8.48
C TRP A 234 -7.39 -13.89 -7.19
N HIS A 235 -6.79 -12.78 -6.77
CA HIS A 235 -6.00 -12.74 -5.55
C HIS A 235 -6.83 -13.06 -4.31
N ALA A 236 -8.00 -12.44 -4.13
CA ALA A 236 -8.88 -12.70 -3.01
C ALA A 236 -9.34 -14.17 -3.00
N GLY A 237 -9.77 -14.71 -4.14
CA GLY A 237 -10.18 -16.11 -4.25
C GLY A 237 -9.06 -17.09 -3.90
N VAL A 238 -7.86 -16.89 -4.47
CA VAL A 238 -6.69 -17.71 -4.14
C VAL A 238 -6.31 -17.57 -2.67
N ASN A 239 -6.27 -16.34 -2.14
CA ASN A 239 -5.89 -16.09 -0.75
C ASN A 239 -6.87 -16.73 0.24
N GLY A 240 -8.18 -16.62 0.01
CA GLY A 240 -9.21 -17.21 0.85
C GLY A 240 -9.18 -18.75 0.84
N VAL A 241 -9.09 -19.36 -0.35
CA VAL A 241 -8.96 -20.83 -0.45
C VAL A 241 -7.66 -21.31 0.18
N ASN A 242 -6.55 -20.61 -0.09
CA ASN A 242 -5.25 -20.92 0.48
C ASN A 242 -5.28 -20.87 2.01
N GLY A 243 -5.90 -19.83 2.59
CA GLY A 243 -6.04 -19.68 4.04
C GLY A 243 -6.86 -20.81 4.67
N LEU A 244 -7.94 -21.27 4.04
CA LEU A 244 -8.71 -22.42 4.54
C LEU A 244 -7.89 -23.71 4.50
N VAL A 245 -7.23 -23.98 3.37
CA VAL A 245 -6.42 -25.20 3.21
C VAL A 245 -5.24 -25.18 4.17
N ALA A 246 -4.53 -24.06 4.30
CA ALA A 246 -3.43 -23.88 5.24
C ALA A 246 -3.91 -24.05 6.69
N GLY A 247 -5.02 -23.42 7.06
CA GLY A 247 -5.63 -23.56 8.38
C GLY A 247 -6.02 -24.99 8.73
N MET A 248 -6.66 -25.72 7.81
CA MET A 248 -6.99 -27.14 8.00
C MET A 248 -5.71 -28.00 8.11
N ALA A 249 -4.75 -27.79 7.22
CA ALA A 249 -3.49 -28.53 7.22
C ALA A 249 -2.69 -28.29 8.51
N SER A 250 -2.65 -27.05 9.00
CA SER A 250 -2.03 -26.66 10.27
C SER A 250 -2.69 -27.33 11.48
N MET A 251 -4.01 -27.59 11.48
CA MET A 251 -4.63 -28.39 12.54
C MET A 251 -4.27 -29.87 12.45
N VAL A 252 -4.06 -30.37 11.23
CA VAL A 252 -3.68 -31.77 10.99
C VAL A 252 -2.24 -32.04 11.43
N THR A 253 -1.32 -31.08 11.28
CA THR A 253 0.10 -31.26 11.63
C THR A 253 0.32 -31.64 13.08
N ALA A 254 -0.60 -31.27 13.98
CA ALA A 254 -0.57 -31.65 15.39
C ALA A 254 -0.51 -33.18 15.62
N LYS A 255 -1.01 -33.98 14.67
CA LYS A 255 -1.10 -35.44 14.80
C LYS A 255 -0.58 -36.21 13.60
N MET A 256 -0.52 -35.60 12.41
CA MET A 256 -0.20 -36.31 11.17
C MET A 256 0.78 -35.53 10.30
N TRP A 257 1.91 -36.17 9.98
CA TRP A 257 3.01 -35.57 9.23
C TRP A 257 2.62 -35.13 7.81
N TRP A 258 1.63 -35.79 7.18
CA TRP A 258 1.20 -35.45 5.83
C TRP A 258 0.51 -34.08 5.75
N GLY A 259 0.08 -33.50 6.88
CA GLY A 259 -0.37 -32.10 6.94
C GLY A 259 0.70 -31.13 6.45
N TYR A 260 1.98 -31.40 6.76
CA TYR A 260 3.10 -30.58 6.28
C TYR A 260 3.31 -30.68 4.77
N VAL A 261 3.02 -31.84 4.15
CA VAL A 261 3.07 -31.99 2.70
C VAL A 261 2.02 -31.10 2.02
N VAL A 262 0.84 -30.98 2.63
CA VAL A 262 -0.23 -30.07 2.15
C VAL A 262 0.15 -28.61 2.38
N LEU A 263 0.91 -28.28 3.44
CA LEU A 263 1.35 -26.91 3.70
C LEU A 263 2.33 -26.38 2.64
N ILE A 264 3.18 -27.22 2.03
CA ILE A 264 4.16 -26.79 1.02
C ILE A 264 3.54 -25.94 -0.11
N PRO A 265 2.53 -26.43 -0.87
CA PRO A 265 1.91 -25.61 -1.91
C PRO A 265 1.23 -24.36 -1.34
N THR A 266 0.72 -24.39 -0.11
CA THR A 266 0.07 -23.21 0.49
C THR A 266 1.06 -22.11 0.86
N ILE A 267 2.26 -22.47 1.32
CA ILE A 267 3.36 -21.55 1.59
C ILE A 267 3.81 -20.89 0.27
N ILE A 268 3.98 -21.68 -0.79
CA ILE A 268 4.36 -21.17 -2.12
C ILE A 268 3.30 -20.19 -2.64
N ALA A 269 2.02 -20.55 -2.52
CA ALA A 269 0.90 -19.70 -2.93
C ALA A 269 0.86 -18.39 -2.12
N MET A 270 1.14 -18.43 -0.80
CA MET A 270 1.19 -17.24 0.05
C MET A 270 2.34 -16.31 -0.34
N ILE A 271 3.54 -16.84 -0.58
CA ILE A 271 4.69 -16.06 -1.05
C ILE A 271 4.36 -15.41 -2.40
N ALA A 272 3.82 -16.18 -3.35
CA ALA A 272 3.44 -15.68 -4.67
C ALA A 272 2.34 -14.62 -4.57
N GLY A 273 1.34 -14.83 -3.70
CA GLY A 273 0.26 -13.89 -3.40
C GLY A 273 0.79 -12.56 -2.87
N ASN A 274 1.70 -12.59 -1.89
CA ASN A 274 2.35 -11.39 -1.34
C ASN A 274 3.13 -10.63 -2.44
N LEU A 275 3.93 -11.32 -3.24
CA LEU A 275 4.66 -10.70 -4.36
C LEU A 275 3.69 -10.09 -5.39
N PHE A 276 2.61 -10.80 -5.71
CA PHE A 276 1.58 -10.32 -6.62
C PHE A 276 0.87 -9.08 -6.07
N TRP A 277 0.52 -9.08 -4.79
CA TRP A 277 -0.08 -7.92 -4.12
C TRP A 277 0.82 -6.70 -4.27
N ARG A 278 2.08 -6.82 -3.86
CA ARG A 278 3.05 -5.73 -3.87
C ARG A 278 3.30 -5.20 -5.28
N ALA A 279 3.37 -6.08 -6.28
CA ALA A 279 3.68 -5.70 -7.66
C ALA A 279 2.47 -5.16 -8.44
N LYS A 280 1.28 -5.72 -8.23
CA LYS A 280 0.12 -5.54 -9.13
C LYS A 280 -1.14 -4.98 -8.46
N LEU A 281 -1.35 -5.21 -7.16
CA LEU A 281 -2.58 -4.80 -6.46
C LEU A 281 -2.40 -3.57 -5.60
N GLY A 282 -1.48 -3.60 -4.64
CA GLY A 282 -1.23 -2.50 -3.72
C GLY A 282 -0.82 -1.22 -4.44
N TYR A 283 -1.14 -0.09 -3.83
CA TYR A 283 -0.79 1.24 -4.33
C TYR A 283 -0.56 2.19 -3.16
N ASP A 284 0.08 3.31 -3.47
CA ASP A 284 0.22 4.44 -2.59
C ASP A 284 -0.74 5.52 -3.08
N ARG A 285 -1.45 6.19 -2.17
CA ARG A 285 -2.26 7.37 -2.52
C ARG A 285 -2.20 8.44 -1.42
N PRO A 286 -2.26 9.73 -1.77
CA PRO A 286 -2.50 10.77 -0.78
C PRO A 286 -3.88 10.57 -0.13
N LEU A 287 -4.00 10.95 1.14
CA LEU A 287 -5.23 10.90 1.93
C LEU A 287 -5.77 12.29 2.18
N THR A 288 -7.09 12.45 2.14
CA THR A 288 -7.75 13.73 2.40
C THR A 288 -8.10 13.83 3.89
N ILE A 289 -7.15 14.30 4.71
CA ILE A 289 -7.35 14.44 6.17
C ILE A 289 -7.84 15.85 6.55
N ASN A 290 -7.48 16.87 5.76
CA ASN A 290 -7.89 18.26 5.96
C ASN A 290 -8.65 18.74 4.71
N PRO A 291 -9.97 18.51 4.63
CA PRO A 291 -10.75 18.88 3.46
C PRO A 291 -10.81 20.40 3.23
N ASP A 292 -10.70 21.20 4.30
CA ASP A 292 -10.71 22.68 4.27
C ASP A 292 -9.56 23.30 3.45
N LEU A 293 -8.47 22.56 3.20
CA LEU A 293 -7.35 23.02 2.35
C LEU A 293 -7.50 22.64 0.87
N THR A 294 -8.48 21.80 0.55
CA THR A 294 -8.72 21.27 -0.81
C THR A 294 -10.08 21.70 -1.38
N ALA A 295 -10.93 22.33 -0.57
CA ALA A 295 -12.18 22.91 -1.00
C ALA A 295 -11.92 24.25 -1.70
N GLU A 296 -11.55 24.20 -2.97
CA GLU A 296 -12.10 25.22 -3.87
C GLU A 296 -13.60 24.93 -3.94
N GLU A 297 -14.42 25.81 -3.38
CA GLU A 297 -15.88 25.76 -3.42
C GLU A 297 -16.34 25.64 -4.88
N LYS A 298 -16.59 24.42 -5.34
CA LYS A 298 -17.39 24.16 -6.53
C LYS A 298 -18.77 23.71 -6.07
N GLU A 299 -19.67 24.68 -5.94
CA GLU A 299 -21.09 24.43 -5.90
C GLU A 299 -21.52 23.84 -7.26
N GLY A 300 -21.78 22.53 -7.26
CA GLY A 300 -22.32 21.82 -8.41
C GLY A 300 -22.46 20.33 -8.07
N ASP A 301 -23.48 19.69 -8.62
CA ASP A 301 -23.64 18.23 -8.58
C ASP A 301 -22.46 17.62 -9.36
N GLU A 302 -21.30 17.43 -8.69
CA GLU A 302 -20.06 17.01 -9.33
C GLU A 302 -20.26 15.60 -9.91
N ASP A 303 -20.10 15.48 -11.23
CA ASP A 303 -20.05 14.20 -11.92
C ASP A 303 -18.79 13.44 -11.50
N ALA A 304 -18.90 12.74 -10.36
CA ALA A 304 -17.80 11.98 -9.77
C ALA A 304 -17.21 10.93 -10.73
N VAL A 305 -18.02 10.44 -11.69
CA VAL A 305 -17.55 9.52 -12.72
C VAL A 305 -16.74 10.27 -13.76
N GLY A 306 -17.27 11.38 -14.29
CA GLY A 306 -16.56 12.27 -15.22
C GLY A 306 -15.22 12.75 -14.67
N ASP A 307 -15.20 13.30 -13.45
CA ASP A 307 -14.00 13.76 -12.74
C ASP A 307 -12.93 12.65 -12.65
N ALA A 308 -13.34 11.43 -12.28
CA ALA A 308 -12.43 10.31 -12.14
C ALA A 308 -11.89 9.83 -13.50
N LEU A 309 -12.70 9.89 -14.56
CA LEU A 309 -12.30 9.56 -15.93
C LEU A 309 -11.33 10.60 -16.51
N ASP A 310 -11.56 11.89 -16.26
CA ASP A 310 -10.66 12.97 -16.68
C ASP A 310 -9.31 12.87 -15.96
N CYS A 311 -9.34 12.56 -14.66
CA CYS A 311 -8.12 12.26 -13.92
C CYS A 311 -7.37 11.05 -14.50
N LEU A 312 -8.08 9.98 -14.89
CA LEU A 312 -7.47 8.82 -15.54
C LEU A 312 -6.81 9.19 -16.87
N ALA A 313 -7.51 9.94 -17.72
CA ALA A 313 -6.97 10.41 -19.00
C ALA A 313 -5.71 11.26 -18.80
N SER A 314 -5.72 12.16 -17.81
CA SER A 314 -4.56 12.97 -17.42
C SER A 314 -3.36 12.11 -16.98
N ILE A 315 -3.61 11.05 -16.19
CA ILE A 315 -2.56 10.10 -15.78
C ILE A 315 -2.00 9.33 -16.98
N GLU A 316 -2.84 8.92 -17.92
CA GLU A 316 -2.40 8.23 -19.15
C GLU A 316 -1.52 9.13 -20.02
N ALA A 317 -1.94 10.38 -20.23
CA ALA A 317 -1.13 11.38 -20.93
C ALA A 317 0.22 11.61 -20.21
N ALA A 318 0.21 11.75 -18.89
CA ALA A 318 1.43 11.91 -18.10
C ALA A 318 2.36 10.68 -18.24
N GLN A 319 1.82 9.46 -18.26
CA GLN A 319 2.61 8.25 -18.46
C GLN A 319 3.28 8.21 -19.83
N SER A 320 2.60 8.70 -20.89
CA SER A 320 3.20 8.79 -22.24
C SER A 320 4.30 9.84 -22.35
N GLN A 321 4.27 10.90 -21.55
CA GLN A 321 5.28 11.97 -21.57
C GLN A 321 6.56 11.62 -20.80
N LEU A 322 6.53 10.62 -19.89
CA LEU A 322 7.67 10.28 -19.03
C LEU A 322 8.97 9.95 -19.77
N PRO A 323 8.98 9.15 -20.87
CA PRO A 323 10.22 8.81 -21.57
C PRO A 323 10.91 10.06 -22.13
N ASP A 324 10.15 10.87 -22.87
CA ASP A 324 10.65 12.10 -23.49
C ASP A 324 11.13 13.10 -22.43
N LEU A 325 10.39 13.24 -21.32
CA LEU A 325 10.76 14.10 -20.22
C LEU A 325 12.05 13.63 -19.52
N ALA A 326 12.25 12.32 -19.37
CA ALA A 326 13.46 11.78 -18.76
C ALA A 326 14.70 11.85 -19.66
N GLU A 327 14.51 11.90 -20.98
CA GLU A 327 15.58 11.93 -21.98
C GLU A 327 15.95 13.36 -22.40
N MET A 328 14.96 14.21 -22.66
CA MET A 328 15.17 15.56 -23.20
C MET A 328 14.62 16.69 -22.33
N GLY A 329 14.00 16.39 -21.19
CA GLY A 329 13.50 17.40 -20.26
C GLY A 329 14.62 18.21 -19.61
N THR A 330 14.43 19.53 -19.52
CA THR A 330 15.26 20.41 -18.68
C THR A 330 14.84 20.28 -17.22
N LEU A 331 15.71 20.65 -16.26
CA LEU A 331 15.37 20.63 -14.83
C LEU A 331 14.05 21.37 -14.54
N ASN A 332 13.91 22.58 -15.07
CA ASN A 332 12.72 23.42 -14.91
C ASN A 332 11.44 22.71 -15.39
N ASN A 333 11.47 22.08 -16.58
CA ASN A 333 10.32 21.34 -17.12
C ASN A 333 10.01 20.10 -16.28
N MET A 334 11.03 19.39 -15.81
CA MET A 334 10.86 18.21 -14.96
C MET A 334 10.26 18.57 -13.60
N LEU A 335 10.73 19.65 -12.96
CA LEU A 335 10.17 20.13 -11.69
C LEU A 335 8.73 20.63 -11.84
N ALA A 336 8.41 21.35 -12.94
CA ALA A 336 7.04 21.72 -13.29
C ALA A 336 6.12 20.50 -13.35
N PHE A 337 6.55 19.48 -14.08
CA PHE A 337 5.79 18.24 -14.22
C PHE A 337 5.56 17.57 -12.86
N LEU A 338 6.59 17.52 -12.00
CA LEU A 338 6.47 16.93 -10.67
C LEU A 338 5.51 17.72 -9.76
N GLU A 339 5.50 19.05 -9.86
CA GLU A 339 4.60 19.92 -9.10
C GLU A 339 3.15 19.77 -9.58
N GLU A 340 2.90 19.89 -10.89
CA GLU A 340 1.59 19.73 -11.53
C GLU A 340 1.00 18.35 -11.21
N ARG A 341 1.85 17.32 -11.21
CA ARG A 341 1.44 15.95 -10.90
C ARG A 341 1.57 15.64 -9.41
N GLN A 342 1.68 16.58 -8.47
CA GLN A 342 1.70 16.30 -7.02
C GLN A 342 2.72 15.19 -6.60
N MET A 343 3.88 15.17 -7.25
CA MET A 343 5.00 14.25 -6.97
C MET A 343 6.20 14.96 -6.34
N PHE A 344 6.15 16.28 -6.24
CA PHE A 344 7.26 17.10 -5.75
C PHE A 344 7.69 16.72 -4.33
N GLU A 345 6.75 16.42 -3.44
CA GLU A 345 7.01 15.96 -2.07
C GLU A 345 7.76 14.62 -2.06
N TYR A 346 7.42 13.71 -2.99
CA TYR A 346 8.08 12.42 -3.13
C TYR A 346 9.50 12.57 -3.67
N PHE A 347 9.69 13.51 -4.60
CA PHE A 347 10.98 13.84 -5.17
C PHE A 347 11.91 14.44 -4.10
N LEU A 348 11.43 15.41 -3.32
CA LEU A 348 12.21 16.02 -2.24
C LEU A 348 12.67 14.98 -1.19
N VAL A 349 11.78 14.07 -0.77
CA VAL A 349 12.14 12.97 0.13
C VAL A 349 13.15 12.01 -0.50
N TRP A 350 13.14 11.87 -1.83
CA TRP A 350 14.10 11.04 -2.55
C TRP A 350 15.46 11.72 -2.66
N VAL A 351 15.53 13.02 -2.99
CA VAL A 351 16.78 13.80 -3.01
C VAL A 351 17.42 13.80 -1.61
N ALA A 352 16.64 14.00 -0.56
CA ALA A 352 17.13 13.95 0.83
C ALA A 352 17.74 12.59 1.23
N ARG A 353 17.45 11.52 0.48
CA ARG A 353 18.05 10.19 0.68
C ARG A 353 19.30 9.96 -0.17
N GLN A 354 19.31 10.44 -1.41
CA GLN A 354 20.45 10.27 -2.32
C GLN A 354 21.56 11.29 -2.04
N TRP A 355 21.19 12.46 -1.50
CA TRP A 355 22.10 13.56 -1.23
C TRP A 355 21.91 14.12 0.19
N PRO A 356 22.19 13.31 1.23
CA PRO A 356 21.97 13.71 2.62
C PRO A 356 22.84 14.89 3.06
N ASP A 357 24.01 15.05 2.45
CA ASP A 357 24.98 16.11 2.76
C ASP A 357 24.69 17.43 2.01
N HIS A 358 23.61 17.50 1.24
CA HIS A 358 23.23 18.74 0.56
C HIS A 358 22.95 19.85 1.57
N ARG A 359 23.23 21.12 1.21
CA ARG A 359 23.04 22.28 2.10
C ARG A 359 21.65 22.38 2.73
N PHE A 360 20.62 21.88 2.03
CA PHE A 360 19.25 21.83 2.55
C PHE A 360 19.04 20.79 3.65
N PHE A 361 19.79 19.69 3.64
CA PHE A 361 19.54 18.52 4.48
C PHE A 361 20.60 18.24 5.54
N ALA A 362 21.80 18.81 5.39
CA ALA A 362 22.96 18.52 6.23
C ALA A 362 22.76 18.94 7.70
N ALA A 363 22.14 20.10 7.95
CA ALA A 363 22.09 20.72 9.28
C ALA A 363 20.69 20.94 9.86
N SER A 364 19.63 20.82 9.06
CA SER A 364 18.29 21.25 9.46
C SER A 364 17.42 20.10 9.96
N GLU A 365 16.65 20.32 11.03
CA GLU A 365 15.62 19.37 11.46
C GLU A 365 14.33 19.52 10.66
N THR A 366 14.03 20.74 10.22
CA THR A 366 12.88 21.08 9.39
C THR A 366 13.36 21.92 8.21
N VAL A 367 12.86 21.63 7.00
CA VAL A 367 13.29 22.28 5.77
C VAL A 367 12.06 22.61 4.94
N ASP A 368 11.91 23.87 4.58
CA ASP A 368 10.89 24.33 3.65
C ASP A 368 11.53 24.55 2.29
N LEU A 369 11.06 23.81 1.28
CA LEU A 369 11.61 23.87 -0.08
C LEU A 369 10.50 24.15 -1.08
N SER A 370 10.72 25.15 -1.92
CA SER A 370 9.96 25.41 -3.14
C SER A 370 10.73 24.93 -4.36
N ARG A 371 10.06 24.92 -5.51
CA ARG A 371 10.70 24.65 -6.81
C ARG A 371 11.85 25.61 -7.10
N ASN A 372 11.65 26.90 -6.81
CA ASN A 372 12.63 27.94 -7.08
C ASN A 372 13.94 27.71 -6.30
N ASP A 373 13.85 27.13 -5.09
CA ASP A 373 15.03 26.83 -4.28
C ASP A 373 15.92 25.75 -4.90
N LEU A 374 15.33 24.82 -5.67
CA LEU A 374 16.07 23.76 -6.35
C LEU A 374 16.71 24.21 -7.66
N GLU A 375 16.18 25.28 -8.26
CA GLU A 375 16.72 25.88 -9.50
C GLU A 375 17.89 26.83 -9.19
N ASN A 376 17.98 27.33 -7.96
CA ASN A 376 19.01 28.27 -7.52
C ASN A 376 20.18 27.53 -6.84
N GLY A 377 21.30 27.33 -7.53
CA GLY A 377 22.50 26.67 -6.99
C GLY A 377 23.76 26.95 -7.80
N SER A 378 24.89 26.36 -7.41
CA SER A 378 26.05 26.32 -8.32
C SER A 378 25.74 25.47 -9.56
N GLU A 379 26.47 25.65 -10.66
CA GLU A 379 26.27 24.85 -11.88
C GLU A 379 26.38 23.34 -11.61
N ASP A 380 27.31 22.94 -10.73
CA ASP A 380 27.48 21.55 -10.31
C ASP A 380 26.27 21.04 -9.50
N GLU A 381 25.70 21.87 -8.61
CA GLU A 381 24.52 21.52 -7.82
C GLU A 381 23.29 21.34 -8.72
N VAL A 382 23.09 22.25 -9.67
CA VAL A 382 21.97 22.21 -10.63
C VAL A 382 22.10 21.01 -11.56
N SER A 383 23.29 20.73 -12.08
CA SER A 383 23.57 19.56 -12.93
C SER A 383 23.29 18.25 -12.18
N ARG A 384 23.73 18.14 -10.93
CA ARG A 384 23.41 16.98 -10.09
C ARG A 384 21.92 16.86 -9.80
N MET A 385 21.24 17.97 -9.46
CA MET A 385 19.79 17.97 -9.24
C MET A 385 19.03 17.51 -10.48
N GLU A 386 19.48 17.91 -11.68
CA GLU A 386 18.92 17.47 -12.95
C GLU A 386 19.07 15.95 -13.14
N GLN A 387 20.27 15.42 -12.92
CA GLN A 387 20.51 13.98 -13.00
C GLN A 387 19.62 13.22 -12.02
N GLU A 388 19.51 13.73 -10.80
CA GLU A 388 18.71 13.14 -9.75
C GLU A 388 17.21 13.17 -10.16
N CYS A 389 16.70 14.30 -10.67
CA CYS A 389 15.33 14.41 -11.19
C CYS A 389 15.05 13.43 -12.34
N ARG A 390 15.99 13.26 -13.29
CA ARG A 390 15.87 12.27 -14.37
C ARG A 390 15.77 10.84 -13.81
N GLN A 391 16.60 10.51 -12.83
CA GLN A 391 16.56 9.19 -12.20
C GLN A 391 15.25 8.95 -11.47
N PHE A 392 14.74 9.94 -10.73
CA PHE A 392 13.44 9.85 -10.08
C PHE A 392 12.30 9.61 -11.07
N ILE A 393 12.30 10.32 -12.20
CA ILE A 393 11.28 10.17 -13.25
C ILE A 393 11.31 8.75 -13.83
N ARG A 394 12.51 8.20 -14.10
CA ARG A 394 12.69 6.84 -14.63
C ARG A 394 12.25 5.77 -13.62
N ASP A 395 12.65 5.90 -12.37
CA ASP A 395 12.53 4.83 -11.37
C ASP A 395 11.22 4.88 -10.57
N GLN A 396 10.75 6.07 -10.21
CA GLN A 396 9.66 6.27 -9.25
C GLN A 396 8.41 6.89 -9.86
N ALA A 397 8.51 7.90 -10.73
CA ALA A 397 7.34 8.60 -11.25
C ALA A 397 6.37 7.65 -11.98
N ARG A 398 6.89 6.72 -12.79
CA ARG A 398 6.08 5.70 -13.44
C ARG A 398 5.34 4.79 -12.45
N ARG A 399 5.94 4.49 -11.31
CA ARG A 399 5.31 3.68 -10.26
C ARG A 399 4.21 4.47 -9.57
N LEU A 400 4.43 5.74 -9.25
CA LEU A 400 3.44 6.63 -8.64
C LEU A 400 2.22 6.83 -9.55
N LEU A 401 2.43 7.07 -10.85
CA LEU A 401 1.33 7.18 -11.82
C LEU A 401 0.52 5.87 -11.91
N LYS A 402 1.18 4.71 -11.93
CA LYS A 402 0.49 3.41 -11.90
C LYS A 402 -0.29 3.19 -10.61
N HIS A 403 0.21 3.68 -9.47
CA HIS A 403 -0.50 3.60 -8.20
C HIS A 403 -1.77 4.46 -8.23
N ARG A 404 -1.69 5.67 -8.78
CA ARG A 404 -2.86 6.54 -8.98
C ARG A 404 -3.87 5.96 -9.95
N GLU A 405 -3.43 5.42 -11.08
CA GLU A 405 -4.30 4.73 -12.05
C GLU A 405 -5.08 3.59 -11.36
N ARG A 406 -4.41 2.79 -10.51
CA ARG A 406 -5.07 1.71 -9.74
C ARG A 406 -6.16 2.23 -8.80
N TYR A 407 -5.87 3.31 -8.08
CA TYR A 407 -6.82 3.96 -7.19
C TYR A 407 -8.01 4.53 -7.96
N LEU A 408 -7.76 5.29 -9.03
CA LEU A 408 -8.81 5.92 -9.84
C LEU A 408 -9.71 4.88 -10.52
N LEU A 409 -9.15 3.75 -10.98
CA LEU A 409 -9.97 2.65 -11.51
C LEU A 409 -10.93 2.06 -10.46
N GLU A 410 -10.51 1.98 -9.19
CA GLU A 410 -11.42 1.60 -8.10
C GLU A 410 -12.44 2.68 -7.80
N LEU A 411 -12.02 3.95 -7.82
CA LEU A 411 -12.88 5.10 -7.58
C LEU A 411 -14.01 5.18 -8.61
N VAL A 412 -13.71 5.00 -9.91
CA VAL A 412 -14.72 4.90 -10.98
C VAL A 412 -15.72 3.80 -10.69
N GLY A 413 -15.25 2.64 -10.21
CA GLY A 413 -16.11 1.51 -9.86
C GLY A 413 -17.08 1.81 -8.72
N GLU A 414 -16.64 2.55 -7.70
CA GLU A 414 -17.51 2.98 -6.60
C GLU A 414 -18.41 4.16 -6.98
N ALA A 415 -17.91 5.11 -7.78
CA ALA A 415 -18.69 6.27 -8.27
C ALA A 415 -19.90 5.82 -9.10
N VAL A 416 -19.71 4.93 -10.07
CA VAL A 416 -20.81 4.36 -10.87
C VAL A 416 -21.79 3.56 -10.02
N TRP A 417 -21.29 2.84 -9.00
CA TRP A 417 -22.16 2.08 -8.11
C TRP A 417 -23.05 2.97 -7.26
N ASN A 418 -22.54 4.11 -6.79
CA ASN A 418 -23.27 5.05 -5.93
C ASN A 418 -24.27 5.94 -6.70
N GLN A 419 -24.17 6.01 -8.02
CA GLN A 419 -25.14 6.69 -8.88
C GLN A 419 -26.40 5.84 -9.18
N LYS A 420 -26.40 4.55 -8.84
CA LYS A 420 -27.55 3.65 -8.97
C LYS A 420 -28.38 3.61 -7.69
#